data_AF-A0A7X2P9N0-F1
#
_entry.id   AF-A0A7X2P9N0-F1
#
_cell.length_a   1.000
_cell.length_b   1.000
_cell.length_c   1.000
_cell.angle_alpha   90.00
_cell.angle_beta   90.00
_cell.angle_gamma   90.00
#
_symmetry.space_group_name_H-M   'P 1'
#
loop_
_entity.id
_entity.type
_entity.pdbx_description
1 polymer ?
#
loop_
_entity_poly.entity_id
_entity_poly.type
_entity_poly.pdbx_seq_one_letter_code
_entity_poly.pdbx_strand_id
1 'polypeptide(L)'
;MTTTIDKAKTGQQIRLLMEKRGVTVRDVKNALSLACVQSVYHWLDGQSMPTLDNLYALSDLLEVPMDMLVCGNRRYDPGKDIPEGAERLFRYYRLIQDCMAA
;
A
#
# COMPACT_ATOMS: atom_id res chain seq x y z
N MET A 1 21.37 4.38 -8.52
CA MET A 1 20.59 4.15 -7.29
C MET A 1 19.69 2.95 -7.53
N THR A 2 19.72 1.95 -6.65
CA THR A 2 18.83 0.79 -6.76
C THR A 2 17.44 1.15 -6.23
N THR A 3 16.40 0.62 -6.88
CA THR A 3 15.03 0.76 -6.38
C THR A 3 14.87 -0.07 -5.12
N THR A 4 14.51 0.57 -4.01
CA THR A 4 14.40 -0.06 -2.70
C THR A 4 13.10 0.33 -2.02
N ILE A 5 12.50 -0.65 -1.33
CA ILE A 5 11.34 -0.44 -0.48
C ILE A 5 11.81 0.18 0.82
N ASP A 6 11.11 1.23 1.25
CA ASP A 6 11.29 1.86 2.55
C ASP A 6 10.36 1.19 3.55
N LYS A 7 10.93 0.31 4.39
CA LYS A 7 10.17 -0.49 5.36
C LYS A 7 9.46 0.39 6.40
N ALA A 8 10.11 1.46 6.85
CA ALA A 8 9.56 2.35 7.87
C ALA A 8 8.36 3.12 7.31
N LYS A 9 8.47 3.66 6.09
CA LYS A 9 7.34 4.33 5.43
C LYS A 9 6.22 3.37 5.10
N THR A 10 6.55 2.16 4.65
CA THR A 10 5.55 1.10 4.39
C THR A 10 4.79 0.74 5.67
N GLY A 11 5.48 0.58 6.81
CA GLY A 11 4.83 0.33 8.10
C GLY A 11 3.88 1.45 8.53
N GLN A 12 4.30 2.71 8.36
CA GLN A 12 3.46 3.88 8.63
C GLN A 12 2.25 3.96 7.70
N GLN A 13 2.42 3.64 6.42
CA GLN A 13 1.34 3.61 5.42
C GLN A 13 0.31 2.54 5.76
N ILE A 14 0.74 1.33 6.13
CA ILE A 14 -0.16 0.27 6.59
C ILE A 14 -0.93 0.72 7.84
N ARG A 15 -0.27 1.37 8.81
CA ARG A 15 -0.92 1.92 10.01
C ARG A 15 -2.01 2.93 9.64
N LEU A 16 -1.71 3.87 8.75
CA LEU A 16 -2.66 4.88 8.29
C LEU A 16 -3.89 4.23 7.62
N LEU A 17 -3.68 3.23 6.79
CA LEU A 17 -4.77 2.52 6.11
C LEU A 17 -5.62 1.69 7.07
N MET A 18 -4.99 1.06 8.06
CA MET A 18 -5.70 0.39 9.16
C MET A 18 -6.59 1.38 9.92
N GLU A 19 -6.07 2.56 10.29
CA GLU A 19 -6.83 3.61 10.97
C GLU A 19 -8.01 4.10 10.12
N LYS A 20 -7.81 4.36 8.82
CA LYS A 20 -8.87 4.77 7.89
C LYS A 20 -9.99 3.73 7.77
N ARG A 21 -9.66 2.44 7.82
CA ARG A 21 -10.62 1.34 7.73
C ARG A 21 -11.18 0.89 9.08
N GLY A 22 -10.70 1.47 10.19
CA GLY A 22 -11.09 1.04 11.54
C GLY A 22 -10.62 -0.37 11.91
N VAL A 23 -9.56 -0.87 11.25
CA VAL A 23 -9.02 -2.23 11.43
C VAL A 23 -7.98 -2.22 12.54
N THR A 24 -8.11 -3.11 13.52
CA THR A 24 -7.15 -3.24 14.62
C THR A 24 -6.04 -4.23 14.30
N VAL A 25 -4.95 -4.18 15.06
CA VAL A 25 -3.84 -5.16 14.96
C VAL A 25 -4.34 -6.60 15.20
N ARG A 26 -5.35 -6.77 16.05
CA ARG A 26 -5.97 -8.09 16.31
C ARG A 26 -6.74 -8.60 15.10
N ASP A 27 -7.44 -7.70 14.40
CA ASP A 27 -8.19 -8.05 13.19
C ASP A 27 -7.23 -8.49 12.09
N VAL A 28 -6.11 -7.77 11.88
CA VAL A 28 -5.06 -8.17 10.95
C VAL A 28 -4.51 -9.55 11.30
N LYS A 29 -4.16 -9.80 12.58
CA LYS A 29 -3.64 -11.09 13.02
C LYS A 29 -4.63 -12.23 12.74
N ASN A 30 -5.92 -12.02 13.00
CA ASN A 30 -6.94 -13.03 12.80
C ASN A 30 -7.24 -13.25 11.31
N ALA A 31 -7.39 -12.19 10.53
CA ALA A 31 -7.67 -12.26 9.09
C ALA A 31 -6.54 -12.95 8.32
N LEU A 32 -5.29 -12.66 8.66
CA LEU A 32 -4.12 -13.26 8.03
C LEU A 32 -3.71 -14.60 8.68
N SER A 33 -4.47 -15.10 9.67
CA SER A 33 -4.16 -16.33 10.42
C SER A 33 -2.72 -16.37 10.96
N LEU A 34 -2.21 -15.21 11.44
CA LEU A 34 -0.84 -15.10 11.91
C LEU A 34 -0.66 -15.81 13.25
N ALA A 35 0.46 -16.53 13.36
CA ALA A 35 0.83 -17.21 14.60
C ALA A 35 1.01 -16.25 15.79
N CYS A 36 1.57 -15.06 15.56
CA CYS A 36 1.77 -14.05 16.59
C CYS A 36 1.33 -12.65 16.16
N VAL A 37 0.80 -11.87 17.12
CA VAL A 37 0.45 -10.45 16.90
C VAL A 37 1.70 -9.59 16.70
N GLN A 38 2.85 -10.06 17.22
CA GLN A 38 4.12 -9.37 17.16
C GLN A 38 4.62 -9.16 15.73
N SER A 39 4.30 -10.09 14.81
CA SER A 39 4.60 -9.92 13.39
C SER A 39 4.01 -8.62 12.84
N VAL A 40 2.77 -8.28 13.22
CA VAL A 40 2.12 -7.05 12.76
C VAL A 40 2.84 -5.83 13.29
N TYR A 41 3.18 -5.78 14.58
CA TYR A 41 3.95 -4.67 15.15
C TYR A 41 5.33 -4.50 14.48
N HIS A 42 6.03 -5.60 14.19
CA HIS A 42 7.29 -5.55 13.45
C HIS A 42 7.14 -4.94 12.04
N TRP A 43 6.00 -5.12 11.38
CA TRP A 43 5.72 -4.46 10.10
C TRP A 43 5.45 -2.98 10.29
N LEU A 44 4.60 -2.64 11.25
CA LEU A 44 4.20 -1.25 11.51
C LEU A 44 5.38 -0.36 11.96
N ASP A 45 6.33 -0.94 12.68
CA ASP A 45 7.54 -0.26 13.15
C ASP A 45 8.70 -0.33 12.13
N GLY A 46 8.49 -0.95 10.96
CA GLY A 46 9.47 -1.06 9.89
C GLY A 46 10.64 -2.02 10.18
N GLN A 47 10.55 -2.84 11.22
CA GLN A 47 11.58 -3.81 11.60
C GLN A 47 11.65 -4.98 10.61
N SER A 48 10.51 -5.39 10.05
CA SER A 48 10.41 -6.43 9.03
C SER A 48 9.36 -6.06 7.98
N MET A 49 9.39 -6.74 6.83
CA MET A 49 8.32 -6.63 5.83
C MET A 49 7.33 -7.78 5.98
N PRO A 50 6.04 -7.56 5.70
CA PRO A 50 5.12 -8.66 5.42
C PRO A 50 5.68 -9.53 4.28
N THR A 51 5.40 -10.84 4.32
CA THR A 51 5.63 -11.71 3.16
C THR A 51 4.72 -11.26 2.01
N LEU A 52 5.00 -11.72 0.78
CA LEU A 52 4.15 -11.39 -0.38
C LEU A 52 2.69 -11.81 -0.14
N ASP A 53 2.47 -13.00 0.43
CA ASP A 53 1.13 -13.50 0.74
C ASP A 53 0.42 -12.64 1.79
N ASN A 54 1.14 -12.24 2.84
CA ASN A 54 0.58 -11.35 3.87
C ASN A 54 0.28 -9.96 3.30
N LEU A 55 1.11 -9.46 2.39
CA LEU A 55 0.87 -8.19 1.70
C LEU A 55 -0.38 -8.28 0.81
N TYR A 56 -0.58 -9.41 0.13
CA TYR A 56 -1.77 -9.66 -0.68
C TYR A 56 -3.04 -9.75 0.19
N ALA A 57 -2.98 -10.49 1.30
CA ALA A 57 -4.08 -10.57 2.25
C ALA A 57 -4.37 -9.23 2.94
N LEU A 58 -3.35 -8.41 3.23
CA LEU A 58 -3.54 -7.04 3.71
C LEU A 58 -4.28 -6.18 2.68
N SER A 59 -3.97 -6.34 1.40
CA SER A 59 -4.62 -5.58 0.33
C SER A 59 -6.11 -5.89 0.22
N ASP A 60 -6.48 -7.16 0.41
CA ASP A 60 -7.86 -7.62 0.48
C ASP A 60 -8.58 -7.10 1.74
N LEU A 61 -7.95 -7.28 2.92
CA LEU A 61 -8.50 -6.83 4.21
C LEU A 61 -8.75 -5.32 4.27
N LEU A 62 -7.83 -4.53 3.69
CA LEU A 62 -7.91 -3.07 3.68
C LEU A 62 -8.64 -2.53 2.44
N GLU A 63 -9.07 -3.40 1.53
CA GLU A 63 -9.73 -3.07 0.26
C GLU A 63 -8.98 -1.96 -0.50
N VAL A 64 -7.66 -2.16 -0.67
CA VAL A 64 -6.78 -1.26 -1.43
C VAL A 64 -5.87 -2.10 -2.33
N PRO A 65 -5.41 -1.56 -3.46
CA PRO A 65 -4.43 -2.28 -4.25
C PRO A 65 -3.11 -2.42 -3.47
N MET A 66 -2.43 -3.55 -3.67
CA MET A 66 -1.21 -3.92 -2.95
C MET A 66 -0.09 -2.86 -3.07
N ASP A 67 0.00 -2.18 -4.21
CA ASP A 67 0.99 -1.13 -4.46
C ASP A 67 0.78 0.09 -3.54
N MET A 68 -0.44 0.35 -3.10
CA MET A 68 -0.77 1.42 -2.15
C MET A 68 -0.25 1.14 -0.73
N LEU A 69 0.03 -0.13 -0.41
CA LEU A 69 0.63 -0.53 0.86
C LEU A 69 2.14 -0.25 0.89
N VAL A 70 2.82 -0.35 -0.24
CA VAL A 70 4.29 -0.36 -0.30
C VAL A 70 4.83 1.01 -0.68
N CYS A 71 5.66 1.58 0.19
CA CYS A 71 6.37 2.82 -0.08
C CYS A 71 7.84 2.55 -0.44
N GLY A 72 8.37 3.28 -1.41
CA GLY A 72 9.77 3.17 -1.83
C GLY A 72 10.25 4.38 -2.60
N ASN A 73 11.48 4.31 -3.11
CA ASN A 73 12.07 5.38 -3.93
C ASN A 73 11.72 5.26 -5.43
N ARG A 74 10.89 4.28 -5.81
CA ARG A 74 10.42 4.10 -7.19
C ARG A 74 9.56 5.31 -7.57
N ARG A 75 9.96 5.99 -8.65
CA ARG A 75 9.11 6.98 -9.32
C ARG A 75 8.39 6.26 -10.46
N TYR A 76 7.22 5.69 -10.16
CA TYR A 76 6.33 5.23 -11.21
C TYR A 76 5.63 6.45 -11.79
N ASP A 77 5.98 6.80 -13.03
CA ASP A 77 5.30 7.85 -13.77
C ASP A 77 4.43 7.18 -14.84
N PRO A 78 3.11 7.03 -14.58
CA PRO A 78 2.21 6.45 -15.57
C PRO A 78 2.07 7.34 -16.82
N GLY A 79 2.58 8.59 -16.78
CA GLY A 79 2.57 9.52 -17.89
C GLY A 79 3.77 9.41 -18.85
N LYS A 80 4.76 8.56 -18.53
CA LYS A 80 6.01 8.50 -19.31
C LYS A 80 5.84 7.88 -20.69
N ASP A 81 4.85 6.99 -20.84
CA ASP A 81 4.57 6.23 -22.07
C ASP A 81 3.11 6.41 -22.52
N ILE A 82 2.56 7.62 -22.41
CA ILE A 82 1.20 7.91 -22.91
C ILE A 82 1.20 7.79 -24.44
N PRO A 83 0.37 6.92 -25.04
CA PRO A 83 0.21 6.89 -26.49
C PRO A 83 -0.26 8.26 -27.00
N GLU A 84 0.30 8.71 -28.13
CA GLU A 84 -0.11 9.96 -28.78
C GLU A 84 -1.63 9.95 -29.00
N GLY A 85 -2.33 10.98 -28.52
CA GLY A 85 -3.79 11.08 -28.55
C GLY A 85 -4.53 10.56 -27.30
N ALA A 86 -3.83 9.95 -26.33
CA ALA A 86 -4.43 9.49 -25.07
C ALA A 86 -4.36 10.53 -23.92
N GLU A 87 -3.90 11.76 -24.19
CA GLU A 87 -3.65 12.80 -23.18
C GLU A 87 -4.93 13.16 -22.42
N ARG A 88 -6.06 13.20 -23.12
CA ARG A 88 -7.37 13.52 -22.51
C ARG A 88 -7.84 12.43 -21.56
N LEU A 89 -7.65 11.16 -21.93
CA LEU A 89 -7.99 10.01 -21.08
C LEU A 89 -7.13 10.02 -19.81
N PHE A 90 -5.82 10.26 -19.96
CA PHE A 90 -4.92 10.37 -18.82
C PHE A 90 -5.27 11.54 -17.89
N ARG A 91 -5.72 12.67 -18.44
CA ARG A 91 -6.22 13.80 -17.65
C ARG A 91 -7.43 13.42 -16.80
N TYR A 92 -8.39 12.71 -17.38
CA TYR A 92 -9.58 12.25 -16.63
C TYR A 92 -9.20 11.27 -15.53
N TYR A 93 -8.32 10.31 -15.83
CA TYR A 93 -7.81 9.39 -14.82
C TYR A 93 -7.22 10.13 -13.62
N ARG A 94 -6.34 11.12 -13.85
CA ARG A 94 -5.74 11.90 -12.77
C ARG A 94 -6.79 12.67 -11.95
N LEU A 95 -7.74 13.33 -12.62
CA LEU A 95 -8.84 14.04 -11.93
C LEU A 95 -9.66 13.10 -11.03
N ILE A 96 -9.96 11.90 -11.52
CA ILE A 96 -10.71 10.89 -10.73
C ILE A 96 -9.88 10.42 -9.53
N GLN A 97 -8.57 10.17 -9.71
CA GLN A 97 -7.69 9.82 -8.59
C GLN A 97 -7.63 10.91 -7.54
N ASP A 98 -7.50 12.18 -7.95
CA ASP A 98 -7.46 13.32 -7.04
C ASP A 98 -8.80 13.47 -6.28
N CYS A 99 -9.94 13.25 -6.95
CA CYS A 99 -11.25 13.23 -6.31
C CYS A 99 -11.43 12.07 -5.32
N MET A 100 -10.83 10.90 -5.57
CA MET A 100 -10.89 9.76 -4.66
C MET A 100 -9.90 9.86 -3.49
N ALA A 101 -8.89 10.73 -3.61
CA ALA A 101 -7.89 10.96 -2.57
C ALA A 101 -8.26 12.07 -1.58
N ALA A 102 -9.30 12.87 -1.88
CA ALA A 102 -9.86 13.95 -1.06
C ALA A 102 -11.01 13.45 -0.15
#